data_AF-A0A9P7F5K5-F1
#
_entry.id   AF-A0A9P7F5K5-F1
#
_cell.length_a   1.000
_cell.length_b   1.000
_cell.length_c   1.000
_cell.angle_alpha   90.00
_cell.angle_beta   90.00
_cell.angle_gamma   90.00
#
_symmetry.space_group_name_H-M   'P 1'
#
loop_
_entity.id
_entity.type
_entity.pdbx_description
1 polymer ?
#
loop_
_entity_poly.entity_id
_entity_poly.type
_entity_poly.pdbx_seq_one_letter_code
_entity_poly.pdbx_strand_id
1 'polypeptide(L)'
;MHAVTSAKKQKEYIDKLQAEIDVLQRRIGEDESAEAIVSKHINLLHRYNEAKDATQLLIGRLAASKETTVRQIHHDMDLMDDQ
;
A
#
# COMPACT_ATOMS: atom_id res chain seq x y z
N MET A 1 -11.77 -21.58 31.99
CA MET A 1 -13.09 -21.05 32.40
C MET A 1 -13.70 -20.34 31.20
N HIS A 2 -14.65 -20.97 30.51
CA HIS A 2 -15.27 -20.40 29.32
C HIS A 2 -16.30 -19.34 29.75
N ALA A 3 -16.04 -18.08 29.40
CA ALA A 3 -16.96 -16.99 29.64
C ALA A 3 -18.25 -17.23 28.85
N VAL A 4 -19.29 -17.72 29.53
CA VAL A 4 -20.65 -17.70 29.01
C VAL A 4 -21.16 -16.28 29.13
N THR A 5 -20.71 -15.39 28.26
CA THR A 5 -21.48 -14.19 27.95
C THR A 5 -22.85 -14.68 27.49
N SER A 6 -23.91 -14.31 28.23
CA SER A 6 -25.30 -14.67 27.89
C SER A 6 -25.51 -14.53 26.38
N ALA A 7 -26.12 -15.53 25.73
CA ALA A 7 -26.36 -15.55 24.29
C ALA A 7 -26.96 -14.23 23.76
N LYS A 8 -27.74 -13.53 24.61
CA LYS A 8 -28.25 -12.17 24.35
C LYS A 8 -27.14 -11.13 24.16
N LYS A 9 -26.16 -11.07 25.05
CA LYS A 9 -25.02 -10.15 24.95
C LYS A 9 -24.12 -10.46 23.75
N GLN A 10 -23.98 -11.75 23.41
CA GLN A 10 -23.24 -12.15 22.21
C GLN A 10 -23.95 -11.67 20.95
N LYS A 11 -25.29 -11.82 20.89
CA LYS A 11 -26.11 -11.31 19.79
C LYS A 11 -26.01 -9.79 19.65
N GLU A 12 -26.19 -9.05 20.74
CA GLU A 12 -26.06 -7.58 20.74
C GLU A 12 -24.68 -7.11 20.24
N TYR A 13 -23.62 -7.83 20.59
CA TYR A 13 -22.26 -7.53 20.12
C TYR A 13 -22.08 -7.83 18.64
N ILE A 14 -22.60 -8.96 18.15
CA ILE A 14 -22.56 -9.31 16.72
C ILE A 14 -23.34 -8.28 15.89
N ASP A 15 -24.53 -7.88 16.34
CA ASP A 15 -25.36 -6.89 15.65
C ASP A 15 -24.64 -5.53 15.56
N LYS A 16 -23.93 -5.13 16.63
CA LYS A 16 -23.10 -3.92 16.63
C LYS A 16 -21.95 -4.02 15.62
N LEU A 17 -21.23 -5.14 15.60
CA LEU A 17 -20.13 -5.35 14.66
C LEU A 17 -20.62 -5.35 13.21
N GLN A 18 -21.78 -5.96 12.93
CA GLN A 18 -22.36 -5.96 11.59
C GLN A 18 -22.73 -4.52 11.16
N ALA A 19 -23.32 -3.72 12.04
CA ALA A 19 -23.63 -2.32 11.73
C ALA A 19 -22.36 -1.49 11.43
N GLU A 20 -21.27 -1.73 12.15
CA GLU A 20 -19.97 -1.10 11.87
C GLU A 20 -19.41 -1.55 10.51
N ILE A 21 -19.49 -2.84 10.18
CA ILE A 21 -19.10 -3.38 8.87
C ILE A 21 -19.91 -2.71 7.75
N ASP A 22 -21.23 -2.59 7.90
CA ASP A 22 -22.10 -1.99 6.88
C ASP A 22 -21.80 -0.50 6.64
N VAL A 23 -21.38 0.23 7.69
CA VAL A 23 -20.93 1.62 7.56
C VAL A 23 -19.59 1.69 6.84
N LEU A 24 -18.65 0.79 7.16
CA LEU A 24 -17.35 0.75 6.50
C LEU A 24 -17.48 0.34 5.03
N GLN A 25 -18.33 -0.65 4.72
CA GLN A 25 -18.60 -1.12 3.37
C GLN A 25 -19.17 0.01 2.51
N ARG A 26 -20.15 0.77 3.01
CA ARG A 26 -20.70 1.94 2.30
C ARG A 26 -19.67 3.04 2.03
N ARG A 27 -18.62 3.16 2.84
CA ARG A 27 -17.55 4.14 2.63
C ARG A 27 -16.57 3.75 1.52
N ILE A 28 -16.34 2.44 1.34
CA ILE A 28 -15.40 1.94 0.33
C ILE A 28 -16.08 1.56 -0.99
N GLY A 29 -17.40 1.32 -0.96
CA GLY A 29 -18.21 0.91 -2.11
C GLY A 29 -18.96 -0.38 -1.78
N GLU A 30 -20.26 -0.45 -2.08
CA GLU A 30 -21.10 -1.59 -1.66
C GLU A 30 -20.62 -2.94 -2.21
N ASP A 31 -20.06 -2.95 -3.43
CA ASP A 31 -19.52 -4.15 -4.08
C ASP A 31 -17.99 -4.27 -3.98
N GLU A 32 -17.32 -3.37 -3.27
CA GLU A 32 -15.86 -3.33 -3.18
C GLU A 32 -15.34 -4.16 -2.01
N SER A 33 -14.33 -5.00 -2.26
CA SER A 33 -13.67 -5.73 -1.18
C SER A 33 -12.54 -4.90 -0.58
N ALA A 34 -12.63 -4.59 0.72
CA ALA A 34 -11.56 -3.91 1.45
C ALA A 34 -10.21 -4.63 1.30
N GLU A 35 -10.22 -5.97 1.36
CA GLU A 35 -9.02 -6.79 1.17
C GLU A 35 -8.46 -6.66 -0.24
N ALA A 36 -9.33 -6.67 -1.27
CA ALA A 36 -8.90 -6.50 -2.65
C ALA A 36 -8.30 -5.11 -2.90
N ILE A 37 -8.88 -4.05 -2.33
CA ILE A 37 -8.37 -2.67 -2.42
C ILE A 37 -6.96 -2.60 -1.80
N VAL A 38 -6.80 -3.09 -0.57
CA VAL A 38 -5.51 -3.07 0.13
C VAL A 38 -4.48 -3.93 -0.59
N SER A 39 -4.85 -5.12 -1.03
CA SER A 39 -3.98 -6.02 -1.79
C SER A 39 -3.51 -5.37 -3.10
N LYS A 40 -4.41 -4.74 -3.85
CA LYS A 40 -4.07 -3.98 -5.06
C LYS A 40 -3.08 -2.87 -4.75
N HIS A 41 -3.29 -2.10 -3.68
CA HIS A 41 -2.38 -1.03 -3.28
C HIS A 41 -0.98 -1.57 -2.93
N ILE A 42 -0.91 -2.63 -2.12
CA ILE A 42 0.35 -3.29 -1.74
C ILE A 42 1.11 -3.77 -2.98
N ASN A 43 0.41 -4.40 -3.92
CA ASN A 43 1.02 -4.89 -5.16
C ASN A 43 1.55 -3.75 -6.04
N LEU A 44 0.83 -2.63 -6.13
CA LEU A 44 1.31 -1.46 -6.86
C LEU A 44 2.55 -0.85 -6.20
N LEU A 45 2.58 -0.78 -4.88
CA LEU A 45 3.71 -0.26 -4.13
C LEU A 45 4.95 -1.14 -4.29
N HIS A 46 4.81 -2.46 -4.24
CA HIS A 46 5.92 -3.38 -4.51
C HIS A 46 6.46 -3.22 -5.92
N ARG A 47 5.59 -3.18 -6.93
CA ARG A 47 6.00 -2.97 -8.33
C ARG A 47 6.72 -1.64 -8.53
N TYR A 48 6.24 -0.57 -7.89
CA TYR A 48 6.90 0.73 -7.93
C TYR A 48 8.30 0.65 -7.32
N ASN A 49 8.44 0.06 -6.13
CA ASN A 49 9.72 -0.07 -5.45
C ASN A 49 10.70 -0.93 -6.26
N GLU A 50 10.26 -2.07 -6.80
CA GLU A 50 11.09 -2.93 -7.65
C GLU A 50 11.59 -2.18 -8.89
N ALA A 51 10.71 -1.44 -9.58
CA ALA A 51 11.08 -0.65 -10.74
C ALA A 51 12.04 0.49 -10.37
N LYS A 52 11.80 1.16 -9.24
CA LYS A 52 12.68 2.22 -8.72
C LYS A 52 14.06 1.67 -8.40
N ASP A 53 14.15 0.55 -7.69
CA ASP A 53 15.42 -0.05 -7.26
C ASP A 53 16.22 -0.55 -8.47
N ALA A 54 15.56 -1.21 -9.43
CA ALA A 54 16.19 -1.63 -10.69
C ALA A 54 16.74 -0.43 -11.47
N THR A 55 15.95 0.65 -11.56
CA THR A 55 16.37 1.90 -12.21
C THR A 55 17.55 2.53 -11.50
N GLN A 56 17.52 2.61 -10.18
CA GLN A 56 18.59 3.18 -9.36
C GLN A 56 19.91 2.39 -9.49
N LEU A 57 19.82 1.06 -9.59
CA LEU A 57 20.98 0.20 -9.88
C LEU A 57 21.60 0.53 -11.24
N LEU A 58 20.77 0.69 -12.28
CA LEU A 58 21.22 1.05 -13.63
C LEU A 58 21.86 2.44 -13.66
N ILE A 59 21.24 3.42 -13.00
CA ILE A 59 21.79 4.78 -12.85
C ILE A 59 23.15 4.73 -12.15
N GLY A 60 23.29 3.93 -11.09
CA GLY A 60 24.57 3.76 -10.39
C GLY A 60 25.67 3.22 -11.31
N ARG A 61 25.36 2.21 -12.13
CA ARG A 61 26.31 1.67 -13.13
C ARG A 61 26.65 2.69 -14.21
N LEU A 62 25.67 3.46 -14.67
CA LEU A 62 25.87 4.52 -15.66
C LEU A 62 26.78 5.63 -15.12
N ALA A 63 26.56 6.07 -13.88
CA ALA A 63 27.38 7.06 -13.21
C ALA A 63 28.84 6.61 -13.11
N ALA A 64 29.07 5.37 -12.68
CA ALA A 64 30.41 4.77 -12.63
C ALA A 64 31.07 4.71 -14.02
N SER A 65 30.33 4.29 -15.06
CA SER A 65 30.84 4.23 -16.43
C SER A 65 31.18 5.61 -17.02
N LYS A 66 30.52 6.67 -16.55
CA LYS A 66 30.75 8.05 -16.97
C LYS A 66 31.71 8.81 -16.05
N GLU A 67 32.27 8.16 -15.04
CA GLU A 67 33.11 8.78 -14.01
C GLU A 67 32.46 10.02 -13.37
N THR A 68 31.14 9.96 -13.20
CA THR A 68 30.33 11.05 -12.64
C THR A 68 29.50 10.57 -11.45
N THR A 69 28.78 11.48 -10.81
CA THR A 69 27.93 11.15 -9.66
C THR A 69 26.53 10.75 -10.10
N VAL A 70 25.88 9.93 -9.29
CA VAL A 70 24.45 9.59 -9.45
C VAL A 70 23.59 10.85 -9.54
N ARG A 71 23.89 11.88 -8.75
CA ARG A 71 23.17 13.17 -8.76
C ARG A 71 23.29 13.87 -10.11
N GLN A 72 24.48 13.86 -10.73
CA GLN A 72 24.66 14.46 -12.06
C GLN A 72 23.86 13.70 -13.11
N ILE A 73 23.80 12.36 -13.04
CA ILE A 73 22.94 11.58 -13.95
C ILE A 73 21.47 11.94 -13.77
N HIS A 74 20.98 12.13 -12.54
CA HIS A 74 19.59 12.58 -12.32
C HIS A 74 19.33 13.96 -12.93
N HIS A 75 20.27 14.89 -12.78
CA HIS A 75 20.18 16.21 -13.42
C HIS A 75 20.19 16.11 -14.96
N ASP A 76 21.13 15.35 -15.52
CA ASP A 76 21.30 15.19 -16.98
C ASP A 76 20.10 14.51 -17.65
N MET A 77 19.37 13.68 -16.90
CA MET A 77 18.20 12.92 -17.37
C MET A 77 16.86 13.54 -16.96
N ASP A 78 16.87 14.72 -16.34
CA ASP A 78 15.66 15.40 -15.85
C ASP A 78 14.83 14.52 -14.89
N LEU A 79 15.54 13.81 -13.99
CA LEU A 79 14.99 12.91 -12.97
C LEU A 79 15.09 13.50 -11.56
N MET A 80 15.35 14.81 -11.44
CA MET A 80 15.35 15.47 -10.14
C MET A 80 13.91 15.60 -9.67
N ASP A 81 13.65 15.28 -8.40
CA ASP A 81 12.34 15.54 -7.81
C ASP A 81 12.11 17.06 -7.73
N ASP A 82 10.94 17.52 -8.19
CA ASP A 82 10.51 18.93 -8.12
C ASP A 82 10.04 19.37 -6.71
N GLN A 83 10.36 18.60 -5.66
CA GLN A 83 9.85 18.80 -4.29
C GLN A 83 10.94 18.89 -3.22
#